data_AF-A0A965DR24-F1
#
_entry.id   AF-A0A965DR24-F1
#
_cell.length_a   1.000
_cell.length_b   1.000
_cell.length_c   1.000
_cell.angle_alpha   90.00
_cell.angle_beta   90.00
_cell.angle_gamma   90.00
#
_symmetry.space_group_name_H-M   'P 1'
#
loop_
_entity.id
_entity.type
_entity.pdbx_description
1 polymer ?
#
loop_
_entity_poly.entity_id
_entity_poly.type
_entity_poly.pdbx_seq_one_letter_code
_entity_poly.pdbx_strand_id
1 'polypeptide(L)'
;MYTVFITDANNCIGQFSVVVNQPAAPLSNSAVITPVACFNGSNGAINMGVSGGTPPYSYAWSNGATTGIISGLSTGNYSVNVVDANGCPLSGSYFVGQPLSPLSVSVTHTDIFCYGAATGTIDLTPTGGTLPYSYLWSNNQVSQDLNNIPSGTYSVVVQDANGCSDSISQTLIDISLPIILSETHQDVLCNGFATGSIDLTVAGGTPAYSYSWSNAASTQDIAGLTAG
;
A
#
# COMPACT_ATOMS: atom_id res chain seq x y z
N MET A 1 48.01 33.19 -24.07
CA MET A 1 49.08 33.43 -25.06
C MET A 1 50.34 33.71 -24.27
N TYR A 2 51.39 32.95 -24.51
CA TYR A 2 52.68 33.13 -23.86
C TYR A 2 53.70 33.57 -24.90
N THR A 3 54.40 34.65 -24.61
CA THR A 3 55.39 35.24 -25.52
C THR A 3 56.75 35.22 -24.84
N VAL A 4 57.75 34.65 -25.52
CA VAL A 4 59.15 34.68 -25.07
C VAL A 4 59.91 35.71 -25.90
N PHE A 5 60.73 36.51 -25.22
CA PHE A 5 61.68 37.43 -25.82
C PHE A 5 63.09 36.84 -25.67
N ILE A 6 63.83 36.77 -26.76
CA ILE A 6 65.20 36.26 -26.80
C ILE A 6 66.08 37.41 -27.22
N THR A 7 67.05 37.76 -26.38
CA THR A 7 68.02 38.81 -26.66
C THR A 7 69.40 38.18 -26.83
N ASP A 8 70.07 38.42 -27.97
CA ASP A 8 71.44 37.95 -28.18
C ASP A 8 72.48 38.85 -27.49
N ALA A 9 73.76 38.46 -27.55
CA ALA A 9 74.86 39.24 -26.96
C ALA A 9 75.07 40.62 -27.61
N ASN A 10 74.45 40.87 -28.76
CA ASN A 10 74.50 42.13 -29.50
C ASN A 10 73.22 42.97 -29.32
N ASN A 11 72.32 42.59 -28.40
CA ASN A 11 71.03 43.22 -28.13
C ASN A 11 69.97 43.10 -29.24
N CYS A 12 70.10 42.16 -30.19
CA CYS A 12 69.03 41.85 -31.13
C CYS A 12 67.92 41.08 -30.40
N ILE A 13 66.66 41.52 -30.53
CA ILE A 13 65.50 40.90 -29.87
C ILE A 13 64.67 40.11 -30.88
N GLY A 14 64.55 38.81 -30.66
CA GLY A 14 63.54 37.95 -31.29
C GLY A 14 62.35 37.73 -30.35
N GLN A 15 61.17 37.50 -30.90
CA GLN A 15 60.01 37.06 -30.12
C GLN A 15 59.34 35.84 -30.76
N PHE A 16 58.80 34.98 -29.91
CA PHE A 16 57.96 33.85 -30.32
C PHE A 16 56.76 33.77 -29.40
N SER A 17 55.56 33.56 -29.97
CA SER A 17 54.32 33.46 -29.21
C SER A 17 53.62 32.13 -29.46
N VAL A 18 53.08 31.55 -28.38
CA VAL A 18 52.26 30.33 -28.41
C VAL A 18 50.92 30.58 -27.71
N VAL A 19 49.85 30.03 -28.26
CA VAL A 19 48.52 30.03 -27.61
C VAL A 19 48.30 28.68 -26.95
N VAL A 20 48.01 28.69 -25.65
CA VAL A 20 47.57 27.51 -24.91
C VAL A 20 46.05 27.59 -24.86
N ASN A 21 45.38 26.61 -25.46
CA ASN A 21 43.92 26.50 -25.46
C ASN A 21 43.45 25.65 -24.27
N GLN A 22 42.21 25.88 -23.83
CA GLN A 22 41.52 25.07 -22.81
C GLN A 22 40.17 24.59 -23.36
N PRO A 23 39.54 23.57 -22.76
CA PRO A 23 38.18 23.15 -23.14
C PRO A 23 37.19 24.32 -23.09
N ALA A 24 36.21 24.31 -24.00
CA ALA A 24 35.23 25.38 -24.17
C ALA A 24 34.31 25.56 -22.94
N ALA A 25 34.12 24.50 -22.15
CA ALA A 25 33.37 24.53 -20.90
C ALA A 25 34.07 23.66 -19.83
N PRO A 26 34.00 24.05 -18.54
CA PRO A 26 34.50 23.22 -17.46
C PRO A 26 33.72 21.90 -17.40
N LEU A 27 34.40 20.83 -16.98
CA LEU A 27 33.75 19.55 -16.75
C LEU A 27 32.72 19.68 -15.61
N SER A 28 31.49 19.27 -15.87
CA SER A 28 30.36 19.36 -14.93
C SER A 28 29.47 18.14 -15.01
N ASN A 29 28.75 17.86 -13.91
CA ASN A 29 27.82 16.75 -13.82
C ASN A 29 26.44 17.23 -13.34
N SER A 30 25.44 16.48 -13.76
CA SER A 30 24.07 16.52 -13.30
C SER A 30 23.58 15.08 -13.18
N ALA A 31 22.56 14.84 -12.37
CA ALA A 31 21.98 13.52 -12.22
C ALA A 31 20.47 13.60 -12.17
N VAL A 32 19.82 12.68 -12.87
CA VAL A 32 18.40 12.38 -12.66
C VAL A 32 18.34 11.13 -11.78
N ILE A 33 17.73 11.27 -10.61
CA ILE A 33 17.62 10.21 -9.60
C ILE A 33 16.21 9.66 -9.64
N THR A 34 16.10 8.35 -9.84
CA THR A 34 14.87 7.59 -9.63
C THR A 34 14.94 6.97 -8.22
N PRO A 35 14.06 7.37 -7.29
CA PRO A 35 14.05 6.79 -5.94
C PRO A 35 13.60 5.33 -5.97
N VAL A 36 13.87 4.60 -4.90
CA VAL A 36 13.30 3.27 -4.67
C VAL A 36 11.80 3.40 -4.43
N ALA A 37 11.00 2.59 -5.13
CA ALA A 37 9.54 2.66 -5.09
C ALA A 37 8.98 2.20 -3.72
N CYS A 38 9.47 1.08 -3.20
CA CYS A 38 9.00 0.44 -1.98
C CYS A 38 10.06 0.48 -0.87
N PHE A 39 9.60 0.49 0.38
CA PHE A 39 10.49 0.37 1.53
C PHE A 39 11.36 -0.89 1.41
N ASN A 40 12.68 -0.75 1.55
CA ASN A 40 13.69 -1.80 1.36
C ASN A 40 13.72 -2.43 -0.05
N GLY A 41 13.16 -1.77 -1.05
CA GLY A 41 13.30 -2.17 -2.45
C GLY A 41 14.70 -1.90 -3.01
N SER A 42 14.89 -2.29 -4.27
CA SER A 42 16.15 -2.11 -5.00
C SER A 42 15.94 -1.68 -6.45
N ASN A 43 14.86 -0.96 -6.76
CA ASN A 43 14.54 -0.51 -8.12
C ASN A 43 14.92 0.96 -8.39
N GLY A 44 15.71 1.58 -7.51
CA GLY A 44 16.23 2.93 -7.74
C GLY A 44 17.25 2.97 -8.88
N ALA A 45 17.49 4.17 -9.40
CA ALA A 45 18.45 4.41 -10.47
C ALA A 45 19.05 5.82 -10.41
N ILE A 46 20.25 5.97 -10.97
CA ILE A 46 20.87 7.28 -11.22
C ILE A 46 21.29 7.32 -12.69
N ASN A 47 20.83 8.35 -13.39
CA ASN A 47 21.23 8.67 -14.76
C ASN A 47 22.08 9.94 -14.76
N MET A 48 23.37 9.80 -15.05
CA MET A 48 24.33 10.90 -15.08
C MET A 48 24.33 11.62 -16.42
N GLY A 49 24.17 12.94 -16.37
CA GLY A 49 24.53 13.85 -17.45
C GLY A 49 25.89 14.48 -17.18
N VAL A 50 26.86 14.27 -18.09
CA VAL A 50 28.18 14.91 -18.04
C VAL A 50 28.33 15.86 -19.22
N SER A 51 28.86 17.06 -18.98
CA SER A 51 29.09 18.06 -20.02
C SER A 51 30.39 18.85 -19.78
N GLY A 52 30.93 19.46 -20.84
CA GLY A 52 32.23 20.14 -20.82
C GLY A 52 33.42 19.17 -20.87
N GLY A 53 34.65 19.65 -20.67
CA GLY A 53 35.85 18.82 -20.79
C GLY A 53 36.04 18.19 -22.18
N THR A 54 36.72 17.05 -22.24
CA THR A 54 37.06 16.34 -23.48
C THR A 54 36.51 14.91 -23.48
N PRO A 55 35.47 14.58 -24.27
CA PRO A 55 34.98 13.21 -24.41
C PRO A 55 36.03 12.25 -24.99
N PRO A 56 35.93 10.93 -24.75
CA PRO A 56 34.93 10.23 -23.92
C PRO A 56 35.14 10.40 -22.41
N TYR A 57 34.10 10.09 -21.62
CA TYR A 57 34.16 10.09 -20.16
C TYR A 57 34.19 8.67 -19.60
N SER A 58 34.96 8.47 -18.54
CA SER A 58 34.98 7.24 -17.73
C SER A 58 34.32 7.48 -16.38
N TYR A 59 33.63 6.46 -15.85
CA TYR A 59 32.91 6.54 -14.57
C TYR A 59 33.45 5.49 -13.61
N ALA A 60 33.56 5.85 -12.34
CA ALA A 60 33.87 4.95 -11.25
C ALA A 60 32.92 5.24 -10.08
N TRP A 61 31.90 4.39 -9.92
CA TRP A 61 30.92 4.50 -8.85
C TRP A 61 31.38 3.76 -7.58
N SER A 62 30.87 4.18 -6.41
CA SER A 62 31.12 3.52 -5.13
C SER A 62 30.65 2.06 -5.08
N ASN A 63 29.70 1.68 -5.93
CA ASN A 63 29.21 0.30 -6.07
C ASN A 63 29.98 -0.51 -7.12
N GLY A 64 31.06 0.03 -7.71
CA GLY A 64 31.90 -0.63 -8.71
C GLY A 64 31.38 -0.54 -10.16
N ALA A 65 30.24 0.10 -10.40
CA ALA A 65 29.76 0.32 -11.76
C ALA A 65 30.62 1.34 -12.51
N THR A 66 30.64 1.24 -13.84
CA THR A 66 31.49 2.05 -14.73
C THR A 66 30.74 2.75 -15.86
N THR A 67 29.40 2.72 -15.81
CA THR A 67 28.50 3.33 -16.78
C THR A 67 27.92 4.64 -16.27
N GLY A 68 27.50 5.53 -17.18
CA GLY A 68 26.81 6.78 -16.82
C GLY A 68 25.41 6.55 -16.24
N ILE A 69 24.81 5.38 -16.49
CA ILE A 69 23.53 4.98 -15.92
C ILE A 69 23.76 3.77 -15.02
N ILE A 70 23.26 3.85 -13.79
CA ILE A 70 23.22 2.74 -12.84
C ILE A 70 21.78 2.55 -12.36
N SER A 71 21.34 1.29 -12.27
CA SER A 71 19.99 0.90 -11.89
C SER A 71 20.04 -0.30 -10.94
N GLY A 72 18.91 -0.68 -10.36
CA GLY A 72 18.89 -1.78 -9.40
C GLY A 72 19.42 -1.36 -8.03
N LEU A 73 19.29 -0.08 -7.68
CA LEU A 73 19.85 0.51 -6.48
C LEU A 73 18.87 0.44 -5.32
N SER A 74 19.37 0.10 -4.13
CA SER A 74 18.68 0.31 -2.87
C SER A 74 18.86 1.74 -2.37
N THR A 75 18.14 2.10 -1.30
CA THR A 75 18.33 3.39 -0.65
C THR A 75 19.79 3.58 -0.20
N GLY A 76 20.34 4.78 -0.38
CA GLY A 76 21.71 5.07 0.02
C GLY A 76 22.39 6.16 -0.79
N ASN A 77 23.61 6.51 -0.37
CA ASN A 77 24.46 7.46 -1.07
C ASN A 77 25.39 6.75 -2.05
N TYR A 78 25.40 7.21 -3.30
CA TYR A 78 26.26 6.72 -4.36
C TYR A 78 27.20 7.84 -4.81
N SER A 79 28.49 7.65 -4.61
CA SER A 79 29.51 8.58 -5.09
C SER A 79 30.06 8.13 -6.44
N VAL A 80 30.37 9.07 -7.31
CA VAL A 80 30.98 8.83 -8.61
C VAL A 80 32.20 9.69 -8.79
N ASN A 81 33.26 9.13 -9.36
CA ASN A 81 34.36 9.87 -9.95
C ASN A 81 34.25 9.73 -11.48
N VAL A 82 34.21 10.85 -12.18
CA VAL A 82 34.16 10.94 -13.63
C VAL A 82 35.48 11.52 -14.12
N VAL A 83 36.09 10.91 -15.11
CA VAL A 83 37.34 11.41 -15.70
C VAL A 83 37.15 11.56 -17.21
N ASP A 84 37.51 12.73 -17.74
CA ASP A 84 37.50 12.98 -19.18
C ASP A 84 38.72 12.37 -19.90
N ALA A 85 38.77 12.44 -21.23
CA ALA A 85 39.84 11.83 -22.02
C ALA A 85 41.24 12.42 -21.74
N ASN A 86 41.31 13.63 -21.17
CA ASN A 86 42.55 14.31 -20.82
C ASN A 86 42.93 14.11 -19.34
N GLY A 87 42.16 13.31 -18.58
CA GLY A 87 42.45 13.01 -17.18
C GLY A 87 41.91 14.02 -16.19
N CYS A 88 41.02 14.95 -16.59
CA CYS A 88 40.40 15.90 -15.66
C CYS A 88 39.33 15.19 -14.81
N PRO A 89 39.45 15.17 -13.46
CA PRO A 89 38.51 14.49 -12.60
C PRO A 89 37.32 15.38 -12.22
N LEU A 90 36.18 14.75 -11.96
CA LEU A 90 34.96 15.36 -11.42
C LEU A 90 34.26 14.37 -10.49
N SER A 91 34.03 14.79 -9.24
CA SER A 91 33.36 13.97 -8.24
C SER A 91 31.89 14.39 -8.05
N GLY A 92 31.04 13.43 -7.70
CA GLY A 92 29.65 13.69 -7.29
C GLY A 92 29.19 12.69 -6.23
N SER A 93 28.15 13.05 -5.48
CA SER A 93 27.49 12.16 -4.51
C SER A 93 25.98 12.38 -4.59
N TYR A 94 25.23 11.29 -4.72
CA TYR A 94 23.80 11.31 -4.98
C TYR A 94 23.08 10.35 -4.04
N PHE A 95 22.02 10.84 -3.38
CA PHE A 95 21.20 10.04 -2.48
C PHE A 95 20.01 9.44 -3.24
N VAL A 96 19.91 8.12 -3.25
CA VAL A 96 18.71 7.40 -3.70
C VAL A 96 17.83 7.23 -2.47
N GLY A 97 16.66 7.88 -2.45
CA GLY A 97 15.69 7.78 -1.37
C GLY A 97 14.74 6.58 -1.50
N GLN A 98 13.90 6.38 -0.48
CA GLN A 98 12.81 5.41 -0.43
C GLN A 98 11.68 5.94 0.48
N PRO A 99 10.48 5.33 0.52
CA PRO A 99 9.46 5.64 1.53
C PRO A 99 10.00 5.54 2.96
N LEU A 100 9.46 6.31 3.90
CA LEU A 100 9.96 6.34 5.29
C LEU A 100 9.60 5.08 6.10
N SER A 101 8.49 4.43 5.75
CA SER A 101 8.03 3.20 6.40
C SER A 101 7.40 2.27 5.36
N PRO A 102 7.40 0.95 5.61
CA PRO A 102 6.69 0.00 4.75
C PRO A 102 5.19 0.29 4.79
N LEU A 103 4.50 -0.05 3.70
CA LEU A 103 3.05 -0.13 3.71
C LEU A 103 2.64 -1.21 4.73
N SER A 104 1.73 -0.86 5.63
CA SER A 104 1.18 -1.75 6.64
C SER A 104 -0.30 -1.48 6.81
N VAL A 105 -1.11 -2.54 6.91
CA VAL A 105 -2.56 -2.46 7.06
C VAL A 105 -2.98 -3.10 8.38
N SER A 106 -3.75 -2.39 9.18
CA SER A 106 -4.45 -2.95 10.34
C SER A 106 -5.97 -2.92 10.13
N VAL A 107 -6.68 -3.70 10.94
CA VAL A 107 -8.13 -3.88 10.80
C VAL A 107 -8.81 -3.87 12.17
N THR A 108 -10.00 -3.28 12.22
CA THR A 108 -11.00 -3.50 13.26
C THR A 108 -12.32 -3.92 12.62
N HIS A 109 -13.19 -4.61 13.35
CA HIS A 109 -14.43 -5.14 12.78
C HIS A 109 -15.56 -5.25 13.81
N THR A 110 -16.77 -5.39 13.30
CA THR A 110 -17.98 -5.73 14.08
C THR A 110 -18.63 -6.97 13.48
N ASP A 111 -18.84 -7.98 14.32
CA ASP A 111 -19.52 -9.22 13.95
C ASP A 111 -21.04 -9.06 13.81
N ILE A 112 -21.68 -10.09 13.26
CA ILE A 112 -23.12 -10.09 12.97
C ILE A 112 -23.86 -10.62 14.20
N PHE A 113 -24.73 -9.79 14.80
CA PHE A 113 -25.49 -10.20 16.00
C PHE A 113 -26.70 -11.07 15.67
N CYS A 114 -27.43 -10.77 14.60
CA CYS A 114 -28.59 -11.54 14.18
C CYS A 114 -28.17 -12.52 13.09
N TYR A 115 -28.27 -13.83 13.38
CA TYR A 115 -27.88 -14.88 12.43
C TYR A 115 -28.40 -14.63 11.01
N GLY A 116 -27.48 -14.60 10.04
CA GLY A 116 -27.80 -14.44 8.62
C GLY A 116 -28.09 -13.01 8.18
N ALA A 117 -28.01 -12.03 9.08
CA ALA A 117 -28.06 -10.62 8.70
C ALA A 117 -26.75 -10.16 8.05
N ALA A 118 -26.82 -9.04 7.31
CA ALA A 118 -25.66 -8.39 6.72
C ALA A 118 -25.39 -7.06 7.44
N THR A 119 -25.04 -7.15 8.72
CA THR A 119 -24.76 -5.97 9.58
C THR A 119 -23.29 -5.85 9.98
N GLY A 120 -22.44 -6.76 9.51
CA GLY A 120 -21.03 -6.75 9.83
C GLY A 120 -20.30 -5.57 9.19
N THR A 121 -19.21 -5.15 9.82
CA THR A 121 -18.36 -4.06 9.35
C THR A 121 -16.88 -4.44 9.45
N ILE A 122 -16.07 -3.92 8.53
CA ILE A 122 -14.61 -4.00 8.55
C ILE A 122 -14.07 -2.61 8.26
N ASP A 123 -13.27 -2.07 9.19
CA ASP A 123 -12.62 -0.76 9.13
C ASP A 123 -11.10 -0.97 9.02
N LEU A 124 -10.52 -0.51 7.90
CA LEU A 124 -9.09 -0.62 7.63
C LEU A 124 -8.34 0.66 8.01
N THR A 125 -7.16 0.50 8.59
CA THR A 125 -6.22 1.61 8.81
C THR A 125 -4.88 1.34 8.11
N PRO A 126 -4.71 1.73 6.84
CA PRO A 126 -3.43 1.64 6.14
C PRO A 126 -2.47 2.76 6.56
N THR A 127 -1.20 2.44 6.72
CA THR A 127 -0.11 3.35 7.12
C THR A 127 1.17 3.08 6.32
N GLY A 128 2.04 4.09 6.20
CA GLY A 128 3.31 3.98 5.46
C GLY A 128 3.15 3.93 3.93
N GLY A 129 4.18 3.52 3.20
CA GLY A 129 4.14 3.53 1.73
C GLY A 129 3.94 4.94 1.13
N THR A 130 3.36 4.99 -0.08
CA THR A 130 3.17 6.21 -0.87
C THR A 130 1.70 6.41 -1.26
N LEU A 131 1.08 7.50 -0.81
CA LEU A 131 -0.31 7.83 -1.17
C LEU A 131 -0.48 8.15 -2.67
N PRO A 132 -1.69 7.95 -3.24
CA PRO A 132 -2.88 7.33 -2.64
C PRO A 132 -2.81 5.79 -2.56
N TYR A 133 -3.68 5.19 -1.75
CA TYR A 133 -3.88 3.74 -1.71
C TYR A 133 -5.06 3.31 -2.59
N SER A 134 -5.00 2.06 -3.05
CA SER A 134 -6.07 1.34 -3.71
C SER A 134 -6.36 0.04 -2.95
N TYR A 135 -7.60 -0.43 -3.04
CA TYR A 135 -8.09 -1.58 -2.29
C TYR A 135 -8.72 -2.57 -3.27
N LEU A 136 -8.43 -3.85 -3.08
CA LEU A 136 -9.10 -4.93 -3.80
C LEU A 136 -9.50 -6.01 -2.81
N TRP A 137 -10.79 -6.06 -2.50
CA TRP A 137 -11.37 -7.07 -1.61
C TRP A 137 -11.70 -8.36 -2.37
N SER A 138 -11.73 -9.49 -1.65
CA SER A 138 -12.13 -10.81 -2.17
C SER A 138 -13.55 -10.84 -2.75
N ASN A 139 -14.41 -9.90 -2.35
CA ASN A 139 -15.76 -9.70 -2.88
C ASN A 139 -15.83 -8.66 -4.03
N ASN A 140 -14.68 -8.29 -4.61
CA ASN A 140 -14.53 -7.31 -5.70
C ASN A 140 -14.91 -5.86 -5.33
N GLN A 141 -15.02 -5.54 -4.04
CA GLN A 141 -15.15 -4.15 -3.60
C GLN A 141 -13.80 -3.42 -3.64
N VAL A 142 -13.85 -2.09 -3.77
CA VAL A 142 -12.68 -1.20 -3.89
C VAL A 142 -12.68 -0.05 -2.89
N SER A 143 -13.64 -0.02 -1.98
CA SER A 143 -13.65 0.92 -0.85
C SER A 143 -12.60 0.51 0.20
N GLN A 144 -12.12 1.49 0.97
CA GLN A 144 -11.25 1.23 2.11
C GLN A 144 -11.97 0.33 3.13
N ASP A 145 -13.19 0.70 3.52
CA ASP A 145 -13.97 -0.01 4.52
C ASP A 145 -15.11 -0.80 3.89
N LEU A 146 -15.54 -1.87 4.57
CA LEU A 146 -16.73 -2.64 4.22
C LEU A 146 -17.80 -2.45 5.30
N ASN A 147 -19.04 -2.22 4.86
CA ASN A 147 -20.19 -2.04 5.73
C ASN A 147 -21.36 -2.86 5.21
N ASN A 148 -22.24 -3.28 6.11
CA ASN A 148 -23.45 -4.07 5.80
C ASN A 148 -23.13 -5.36 5.04
N ILE A 149 -22.14 -6.11 5.52
CA ILE A 149 -21.70 -7.38 4.94
C ILE A 149 -22.11 -8.56 5.83
N PRO A 150 -22.43 -9.73 5.25
CA PRO A 150 -22.75 -10.93 6.01
C PRO A 150 -21.50 -11.55 6.63
N SER A 151 -21.71 -12.55 7.50
CA SER A 151 -20.63 -13.40 8.02
C SER A 151 -19.84 -14.05 6.88
N GLY A 152 -18.54 -14.23 7.09
CA GLY A 152 -17.63 -14.71 6.06
C GLY A 152 -16.21 -14.19 6.23
N THR A 153 -15.29 -14.71 5.41
CA THR A 153 -13.88 -14.29 5.39
C THR A 153 -13.64 -13.32 4.23
N TYR A 154 -13.14 -12.14 4.57
CA TYR A 154 -12.82 -11.06 3.65
C TYR A 154 -11.32 -10.82 3.66
N SER A 155 -10.67 -11.05 2.53
CA SER A 155 -9.29 -10.65 2.32
C SER A 155 -9.23 -9.39 1.48
N VAL A 156 -8.25 -8.54 1.76
CA VAL A 156 -7.99 -7.32 1.00
C VAL A 156 -6.52 -7.26 0.63
N VAL A 157 -6.26 -6.83 -0.60
CA VAL A 157 -4.95 -6.35 -1.03
C VAL A 157 -5.02 -4.83 -1.06
N VAL A 158 -4.17 -4.19 -0.28
CA VAL A 158 -3.98 -2.74 -0.31
C VAL A 158 -2.70 -2.46 -1.08
N GLN A 159 -2.78 -1.58 -2.08
CA GLN A 159 -1.64 -1.20 -2.89
C GLN A 159 -1.46 0.32 -2.88
N ASP A 160 -0.22 0.77 -2.73
CA ASP A 160 0.16 2.19 -2.76
C ASP A 160 0.41 2.70 -4.20
N ALA A 161 0.63 4.01 -4.35
CA ALA A 161 0.81 4.64 -5.66
C ALA A 161 2.08 4.18 -6.42
N ASN A 162 3.05 3.61 -5.69
CA ASN A 162 4.30 3.10 -6.22
C ASN A 162 4.23 1.59 -6.53
N GLY A 163 3.07 0.96 -6.30
CA GLY A 163 2.82 -0.45 -6.57
C GLY A 163 3.18 -1.40 -5.42
N CYS A 164 3.55 -0.88 -4.26
CA CYS A 164 3.84 -1.69 -3.07
C CYS A 164 2.54 -2.18 -2.45
N SER A 165 2.49 -3.46 -2.05
CA SER A 165 1.25 -4.07 -1.55
C SER A 165 1.42 -4.70 -0.17
N ASP A 166 0.38 -4.61 0.64
CA ASP A 166 0.18 -5.39 1.86
C ASP A 166 -1.21 -6.03 1.83
N SER A 167 -1.40 -7.13 2.55
CA SER A 167 -2.66 -7.86 2.55
C SER A 167 -3.03 -8.35 3.94
N ILE A 168 -4.32 -8.26 4.25
CA ILE A 168 -4.88 -8.77 5.50
C ILE A 168 -6.17 -9.55 5.22
N SER A 169 -6.51 -10.46 6.12
CA SER A 169 -7.74 -11.25 6.07
C SER A 169 -8.47 -11.13 7.40
N GLN A 170 -9.77 -10.87 7.33
CA GLN A 170 -10.66 -10.76 8.49
C GLN A 170 -11.85 -11.70 8.31
N THR A 171 -12.17 -12.46 9.35
CA THR A 171 -13.37 -13.30 9.40
C THR A 171 -14.42 -12.62 10.27
N LEU A 172 -15.62 -12.47 9.75
CA LEU A 172 -16.81 -12.08 10.49
C LEU A 172 -17.66 -13.31 10.79
N ILE A 173 -18.22 -13.38 11.99
CA ILE A 173 -19.07 -14.49 12.42
C ILE A 173 -20.49 -14.03 12.78
N ASP A 174 -21.44 -14.95 12.69
CA ASP A 174 -22.73 -14.80 13.35
C ASP A 174 -22.56 -15.15 14.85
N ILE A 175 -22.86 -14.19 15.72
CA ILE A 175 -22.77 -14.36 17.17
C ILE A 175 -23.92 -15.20 17.71
N SER A 176 -25.12 -15.09 17.12
CA SER A 176 -26.28 -15.90 17.48
C SER A 176 -26.43 -17.12 16.59
N LEU A 177 -27.05 -18.17 17.12
CA LEU A 177 -27.58 -19.28 16.31
C LEU A 177 -28.88 -18.84 15.61
N PRO A 178 -29.30 -19.52 14.52
CA PRO A 178 -30.63 -19.31 13.94
C PRO A 178 -31.72 -19.62 14.97
N ILE A 179 -32.81 -18.86 14.95
CA ILE A 179 -34.01 -19.20 15.74
C ILE A 179 -34.70 -20.40 15.08
N ILE A 180 -34.90 -21.46 15.84
CA ILE A 180 -35.61 -22.68 15.45
C ILE A 180 -36.85 -22.78 16.34
N LEU A 181 -38.02 -22.93 15.69
CA LEU A 181 -39.30 -23.09 16.36
C LEU A 181 -39.81 -24.52 16.15
N SER A 182 -40.33 -25.12 17.21
CA SER A 182 -41.09 -26.37 17.16
C SER A 182 -42.27 -26.26 18.11
N GLU A 183 -43.37 -26.94 17.81
CA GLU A 183 -44.56 -26.90 18.64
C GLU A 183 -45.14 -28.28 18.88
N THR A 184 -45.88 -28.42 19.98
CA THR A 184 -46.90 -29.44 20.13
C THR A 184 -48.22 -28.77 20.49
N HIS A 185 -49.33 -29.30 20.01
CA HIS A 185 -50.65 -28.72 20.28
C HIS A 185 -51.68 -29.76 20.67
N GLN A 186 -52.72 -29.26 21.33
CA GLN A 186 -53.95 -29.98 21.60
C GLN A 186 -55.09 -29.33 20.82
N ASP A 187 -55.80 -30.14 20.02
CA ASP A 187 -57.01 -29.71 19.35
C ASP A 187 -58.15 -29.46 20.33
N VAL A 188 -59.14 -28.68 19.89
CA VAL A 188 -60.38 -28.48 20.64
C VAL A 188 -61.13 -29.80 20.78
N LEU A 189 -61.44 -30.19 22.02
CA LEU A 189 -62.02 -31.50 22.35
C LEU A 189 -63.50 -31.60 21.94
N CYS A 190 -64.24 -30.49 22.00
CA CYS A 190 -65.67 -30.43 21.75
C CYS A 190 -66.06 -29.18 20.95
N ASN A 191 -67.02 -29.31 20.03
CA ASN A 191 -67.51 -28.18 19.24
C ASN A 191 -68.04 -27.04 20.15
N GLY A 192 -67.59 -25.81 19.89
CA GLY A 192 -67.99 -24.62 20.65
C GLY A 192 -67.19 -24.37 21.94
N PHE A 193 -66.22 -25.22 22.28
CA PHE A 193 -65.38 -25.04 23.46
C PHE A 193 -64.03 -24.41 23.11
N ALA A 194 -63.41 -23.79 24.10
CA ALA A 194 -62.09 -23.18 24.02
C ALA A 194 -61.09 -24.04 24.81
N THR A 195 -60.77 -25.24 24.30
CA THR A 195 -59.86 -26.19 24.98
C THR A 195 -58.56 -26.43 24.23
N GLY A 196 -58.36 -25.78 23.08
CA GLY A 196 -57.13 -25.94 22.32
C GLY A 196 -55.93 -25.29 23.04
N SER A 197 -54.73 -25.79 22.79
CA SER A 197 -53.49 -25.23 23.33
C SER A 197 -52.32 -25.43 22.37
N ILE A 198 -51.34 -24.54 22.42
CA ILE A 198 -50.06 -24.62 21.72
C ILE A 198 -48.95 -24.48 22.76
N ASP A 199 -48.07 -25.48 22.81
CA ASP A 199 -46.82 -25.50 23.56
C ASP A 199 -45.68 -25.25 22.56
N LEU A 200 -45.06 -24.06 22.65
CA LEU A 200 -44.05 -23.59 21.70
C LEU A 200 -42.67 -23.76 22.31
N THR A 201 -41.82 -24.55 21.67
CA THR A 201 -40.39 -24.62 21.99
C THR A 201 -39.58 -23.74 21.05
N VAL A 202 -38.76 -22.86 21.62
CA VAL A 202 -37.82 -21.98 20.91
C VAL A 202 -36.38 -22.42 21.20
N ALA A 203 -35.58 -22.62 20.16
CA ALA A 203 -34.14 -22.88 20.24
C ALA A 203 -33.35 -21.88 19.40
N GLY A 204 -32.07 -21.66 19.75
CA GLY A 204 -31.19 -20.70 19.08
C GLY A 204 -31.55 -19.23 19.32
N GLY A 205 -31.05 -18.28 18.52
CA GLY A 205 -31.18 -16.85 18.79
C GLY A 205 -30.42 -16.38 20.04
N THR A 206 -30.80 -15.21 20.57
CA THR A 206 -30.28 -14.66 21.83
C THR A 206 -31.40 -14.66 22.88
N PRO A 207 -31.19 -15.21 24.10
CA PRO A 207 -32.22 -15.29 25.14
C PRO A 207 -32.84 -13.94 25.54
N ALA A 208 -34.02 -14.00 26.19
CA ALA A 208 -34.98 -12.90 26.41
C ALA A 208 -35.94 -12.67 25.22
N TYR A 209 -36.57 -13.76 24.75
CA TYR A 209 -37.59 -13.72 23.71
C TYR A 209 -38.85 -12.96 24.15
N SER A 210 -39.52 -12.35 23.18
CA SER A 210 -40.85 -11.78 23.34
C SER A 210 -41.80 -12.50 22.39
N TYR A 211 -43.03 -12.73 22.86
CA TYR A 211 -44.05 -13.46 22.12
C TYR A 211 -45.21 -12.53 21.81
N SER A 212 -45.75 -12.63 20.60
CA SER A 212 -46.94 -11.90 20.19
C SER A 212 -47.77 -12.81 19.29
N TRP A 213 -48.91 -13.23 19.82
CA TRP A 213 -49.87 -14.05 19.12
C TRP A 213 -50.94 -13.18 18.46
N SER A 214 -51.56 -13.67 17.39
CA SER A 214 -52.64 -12.96 16.67
C SER A 214 -53.86 -12.67 17.54
N ASN A 215 -54.05 -13.42 18.62
CA ASN A 215 -55.06 -13.20 19.66
C ASN A 215 -54.60 -12.23 20.77
N ALA A 216 -53.49 -11.51 20.57
CA ALA A 216 -52.86 -10.59 21.51
C ALA A 216 -52.26 -11.22 22.79
N ALA A 217 -52.14 -12.56 22.87
CA ALA A 217 -51.39 -13.19 23.95
C ALA A 217 -49.88 -12.90 23.83
N SER A 218 -49.18 -12.91 24.96
CA SER A 218 -47.75 -12.57 25.06
C SER A 218 -46.90 -13.62 25.78
N THR A 219 -47.48 -14.76 26.14
CA THR A 219 -46.79 -15.89 26.74
C THR A 219 -46.21 -16.80 25.66
N GLN A 220 -45.17 -17.57 26.01
CA GLN A 220 -44.60 -18.58 25.13
C GLN A 220 -45.65 -19.61 24.72
N ASP A 221 -46.33 -20.18 25.70
CA ASP A 221 -47.40 -21.15 25.49
C ASP A 221 -48.76 -20.47 25.64
N ILE A 222 -49.73 -20.92 24.86
CA ILE A 222 -51.10 -20.41 24.91
C ILE A 222 -52.09 -21.57 25.02
N ALA A 223 -53.12 -21.38 25.84
CA ALA A 223 -54.17 -22.37 26.07
C ALA A 223 -55.54 -21.68 26.10
N GLY A 224 -56.61 -22.47 26.05
CA GLY A 224 -57.97 -21.93 26.02
C GLY A 224 -58.34 -21.39 24.63
N LEU A 225 -57.81 -22.00 23.56
CA LEU A 225 -58.04 -21.58 22.19
C LEU A 225 -59.32 -22.22 21.65
N THR A 226 -60.11 -21.44 20.90
CA THR A 226 -61.21 -21.94 20.07
C THR A 226 -60.67 -22.41 18.73
N ALA A 227 -61.39 -23.31 18.05
CA ALA A 227 -61.05 -23.73 16.70
C ALA A 227 -61.09 -22.54 15.73
N GLY A 228 -60.14 -22.46 14.80
CA GLY A 228 -59.98 -21.35 13.85
C GLY A 228 -58.87 -21.60 12.86
#